data_AF-A0A2T2YJX3-F1
#
_entry.id   AF-A0A2T2YJX3-F1
#
_cell.length_a   1.000
_cell.length_b   1.000
_cell.length_c   1.000
_cell.angle_alpha   90.00
_cell.angle_beta   90.00
_cell.angle_gamma   90.00
#
_symmetry.space_group_name_H-M   'P 1'
#
loop_
_entity.id
_entity.type
_entity.pdbx_description
1 polymer ?
#
loop_
_entity_poly.entity_id
_entity_poly.type
_entity_poly.pdbx_seq_one_letter_code
_entity_poly.pdbx_strand_id
1 'polypeptide(L)'
;MIIYEIKLFTPNKGLIKVDWRQKTIDEVYNGDVEQFKEAYAFAVAEGRRYAIKWQDIADAAITLPEYEVKARDLIERLLGYFPHDCIVLKYEPFLRVLIQNHEQGMLSDEAFTKQAEEHVKLIRNFEMTENACLTYKPYVYEQYKTYLNHYEADVKARLISFLKYEPKLEHSVVGEIWMREVMSQDTFQLPSYITPVDFKVITLIKYREALLEYGKEIADASPLYGFESAIIK
;
A
#
# COMPACT_ATOMS: atom_id res chain seq x y z
N MET A 1 -4.29 -22.43 -61.90
CA MET A 1 -3.65 -21.15 -61.55
C MET A 1 -4.74 -20.10 -61.54
N ILE A 2 -5.32 -19.84 -60.36
CA ILE A 2 -6.48 -18.94 -60.19
C ILE A 2 -5.96 -17.68 -59.52
N ILE A 3 -6.01 -16.57 -60.25
CA ILE A 3 -5.66 -15.23 -59.76
C ILE A 3 -6.91 -14.69 -59.06
N TYR A 4 -6.83 -14.47 -57.75
CA TYR A 4 -7.88 -13.77 -57.01
C TYR A 4 -7.61 -12.25 -57.09
N GLU A 5 -8.52 -11.52 -57.72
CA GLU A 5 -8.59 -10.06 -57.64
C GLU A 5 -8.90 -9.62 -56.20
N ILE A 6 -7.98 -8.87 -55.60
CA ILE A 6 -8.23 -8.17 -54.33
C ILE A 6 -9.09 -6.94 -54.66
N LYS A 7 -10.40 -7.04 -54.46
CA LYS A 7 -11.27 -5.86 -54.37
C LYS A 7 -10.95 -5.13 -53.06
N LEU A 8 -10.27 -3.99 -53.18
CA LEU A 8 -10.09 -3.03 -52.09
C LEU A 8 -11.46 -2.60 -51.55
N PHE A 9 -11.74 -3.01 -50.31
CA PHE A 9 -12.89 -2.57 -49.55
C PHE A 9 -12.79 -1.04 -49.35
N THR A 10 -13.74 -0.30 -49.88
CA THR A 10 -13.92 1.11 -49.55
C THR A 10 -14.43 1.21 -48.10
N PRO A 11 -13.96 2.17 -47.27
CA PRO A 11 -14.44 2.29 -45.91
C PRO A 11 -15.90 2.74 -45.93
N ASN A 12 -16.76 1.93 -45.32
CA ASN A 12 -18.16 2.23 -45.12
C ASN A 12 -18.26 3.47 -44.19
N LYS A 13 -18.66 4.62 -44.75
CA LYS A 13 -18.97 5.85 -44.01
C LYS A 13 -20.25 5.61 -43.21
N GLY A 14 -20.14 5.23 -41.94
CA GLY A 14 -21.34 5.05 -41.09
C GLY A 14 -21.16 4.56 -39.66
N LEU A 15 -19.93 4.40 -39.15
CA LEU A 15 -19.73 4.15 -37.72
C LEU A 15 -19.70 5.49 -36.99
N ILE A 16 -20.86 5.91 -36.47
CA ILE A 16 -20.91 6.91 -35.39
C ILE A 16 -20.12 6.30 -34.24
N LYS A 17 -18.88 6.74 -34.08
CA LYS A 17 -18.03 6.35 -32.95
C LYS A 17 -18.66 7.01 -31.72
N VAL A 18 -19.61 6.33 -31.10
CA VAL A 18 -20.19 6.78 -29.84
C VAL A 18 -19.01 6.94 -28.88
N ASP A 19 -18.79 8.18 -28.43
CA ASP A 19 -17.78 8.45 -27.42
C ASP A 19 -18.12 7.59 -26.21
N TRP A 20 -17.23 6.65 -25.88
CA TRP A 20 -17.43 5.74 -24.75
C TRP A 20 -17.75 6.52 -23.47
N ARG A 21 -17.21 7.74 -23.35
CA ARG A 21 -17.49 8.65 -22.26
C ARG A 21 -18.96 9.05 -22.21
N GLN A 22 -19.52 9.49 -23.33
CA GLN A 22 -20.92 9.91 -23.39
C GLN A 22 -21.85 8.74 -23.11
N LYS A 23 -21.54 7.55 -23.65
CA LYS A 23 -22.27 6.32 -23.36
C LYS A 23 -22.28 5.99 -21.86
N THR A 24 -21.13 6.08 -21.18
CA THR A 24 -21.05 5.84 -19.74
C THR A 24 -21.83 6.87 -18.92
N ILE A 25 -21.76 8.15 -19.30
CA ILE A 25 -22.53 9.21 -18.63
C ILE A 25 -24.03 8.91 -18.73
N ASP A 26 -24.52 8.55 -19.90
CA ASP A 26 -25.95 8.32 -20.14
C ASP A 26 -26.43 7.02 -19.48
N GLU A 27 -25.66 5.93 -19.57
CA GLU A 27 -26.09 4.60 -19.09
C GLU A 27 -25.85 4.35 -17.60
N VAL A 28 -24.78 4.89 -17.01
CA VAL A 28 -24.38 4.60 -15.62
C VAL A 28 -24.71 5.76 -14.69
N TYR A 29 -24.56 6.99 -15.17
CA TYR A 29 -24.76 8.20 -14.38
C TYR A 29 -26.06 8.94 -14.74
N ASN A 30 -26.95 8.32 -15.53
CA ASN A 30 -28.24 8.88 -15.94
C ASN A 30 -28.14 10.30 -16.56
N GLY A 31 -27.05 10.58 -17.29
CA GLY A 31 -26.78 11.89 -17.87
C GLY A 31 -26.07 12.88 -16.94
N ASP A 32 -25.75 12.51 -15.70
CA ASP A 32 -25.06 13.39 -14.74
C ASP A 32 -23.55 13.46 -15.05
N VAL A 33 -23.18 14.52 -15.78
CA VAL A 33 -21.81 14.78 -16.21
C VAL A 33 -20.89 15.11 -15.04
N GLU A 34 -21.38 15.79 -14.00
CA GLU A 34 -20.54 16.21 -12.86
C GLU A 34 -20.27 15.01 -11.95
N GLN A 35 -21.28 14.19 -11.67
CA GLN A 35 -21.09 12.94 -10.93
C GLN A 35 -20.10 12.01 -11.66
N PHE A 36 -20.20 11.91 -13.00
CA PHE A 36 -19.21 11.17 -13.78
C PHE A 36 -17.79 11.74 -13.65
N LYS A 37 -17.62 13.07 -13.72
CA LYS A 37 -16.29 13.71 -13.58
C LYS A 37 -15.68 13.43 -12.22
N GLU A 38 -16.45 13.52 -11.15
CA GLU A 38 -16.01 13.22 -9.79
C GLU A 38 -15.60 11.74 -9.65
N ALA A 39 -16.47 10.82 -10.08
CA ALA A 39 -16.19 9.39 -10.05
C ALA A 39 -14.98 9.01 -10.91
N TYR A 40 -14.83 9.62 -12.09
CA TYR A 40 -13.68 9.41 -12.97
C TYR A 40 -12.39 9.96 -12.36
N ALA A 41 -12.42 11.17 -11.79
CA ALA A 41 -11.27 11.75 -11.11
C ALA A 41 -10.83 10.90 -9.91
N PHE A 42 -11.79 10.40 -9.14
CA PHE A 42 -11.55 9.46 -8.05
C PHE A 42 -10.93 8.14 -8.57
N ALA A 43 -11.52 7.52 -9.59
CA ALA A 43 -11.01 6.27 -10.17
C ALA A 43 -9.60 6.42 -10.77
N VAL A 44 -9.29 7.57 -11.39
CA VAL A 44 -7.95 7.87 -11.89
C VAL A 44 -6.97 8.08 -10.73
N ALA A 45 -7.38 8.75 -9.65
CA ALA A 45 -6.55 8.93 -8.48
C ALA A 45 -6.23 7.58 -7.80
N GLU A 46 -7.24 6.74 -7.60
CA GLU A 46 -7.09 5.37 -7.08
C GLU A 46 -6.23 4.50 -8.00
N GLY A 47 -6.44 4.55 -9.31
CA GLY A 47 -5.63 3.82 -10.29
C GLY A 47 -4.16 4.26 -10.30
N ARG A 48 -3.89 5.55 -10.06
CA ARG A 48 -2.53 6.08 -9.92
C ARG A 48 -1.85 5.69 -8.61
N ARG A 49 -2.62 5.47 -7.55
CA ARG A 49 -2.12 5.07 -6.22
C ARG A 49 -1.32 3.78 -6.28
N TYR A 50 -1.75 2.84 -7.12
CA TYR A 50 -1.12 1.54 -7.30
C TYR A 50 -0.31 1.42 -8.59
N ALA A 51 -0.01 2.55 -9.26
CA ALA A 51 0.79 2.54 -10.47
C ALA A 51 2.23 2.15 -10.17
N ILE A 52 2.76 1.19 -10.94
CA ILE A 52 4.13 0.71 -10.87
C ILE A 52 4.89 1.22 -12.09
N LYS A 53 6.08 1.79 -11.90
CA LYS A 53 6.92 2.16 -13.05
C LYS A 53 7.47 0.90 -13.69
N TRP A 54 7.43 0.83 -15.02
CA TRP A 54 8.04 -0.27 -15.77
C TRP A 54 9.52 -0.49 -15.44
N GLN A 55 10.26 0.58 -15.13
CA GLN A 55 11.65 0.49 -14.73
C GLN A 55 11.81 -0.28 -13.41
N ASP A 56 10.96 -0.02 -12.41
CA ASP A 56 11.05 -0.70 -11.11
C ASP A 56 10.80 -2.22 -11.28
N ILE A 57 9.90 -2.61 -12.19
CA ILE A 57 9.67 -4.01 -12.56
C ILE A 57 10.91 -4.60 -13.25
N ALA A 58 11.48 -3.88 -14.21
CA ALA A 58 12.65 -4.34 -14.95
C ALA A 58 13.87 -4.53 -14.05
N ASP A 59 14.13 -3.56 -13.16
CA ASP A 59 15.24 -3.61 -12.21
C ASP A 59 15.08 -4.76 -11.20
N ALA A 60 13.86 -4.98 -10.71
CA ALA A 60 13.54 -6.11 -9.85
C ALA A 60 13.65 -7.47 -10.56
N ALA A 61 13.38 -7.55 -11.85
CA ALA A 61 13.49 -8.80 -12.60
C ALA A 61 14.95 -9.23 -12.86
N ILE A 62 15.89 -8.27 -12.95
CA ILE A 62 17.29 -8.56 -13.31
C ILE A 62 18.25 -8.58 -12.13
N THR A 63 17.94 -7.85 -11.05
CA THR A 63 18.84 -7.73 -9.89
C THR A 63 18.74 -8.96 -9.01
N LEU A 64 19.74 -9.84 -9.03
CA LEU A 64 19.90 -10.95 -8.08
C LEU A 64 18.59 -11.74 -7.81
N PRO A 65 17.90 -12.25 -8.85
CA PRO A 65 16.56 -12.83 -8.72
C PRO A 65 16.49 -14.00 -7.72
N GLU A 66 17.59 -14.72 -7.52
CA GLU A 66 17.70 -15.81 -6.54
C GLU A 66 17.55 -15.35 -5.07
N TYR A 67 17.67 -14.04 -4.81
CA TYR A 67 17.50 -13.45 -3.48
C TYR A 67 16.13 -12.79 -3.25
N GLU A 68 15.22 -12.80 -4.24
CA GLU A 68 13.90 -12.14 -4.12
C GLU A 68 13.13 -12.61 -2.89
N VAL A 69 12.99 -13.93 -2.71
CA VAL A 69 12.22 -14.49 -1.59
C VAL A 69 12.82 -14.04 -0.25
N LYS A 70 14.15 -14.15 -0.10
CA LYS A 70 14.85 -13.74 1.14
C LYS A 70 14.67 -12.26 1.44
N ALA A 71 14.71 -11.40 0.42
CA ALA A 71 14.53 -9.96 0.58
C ALA A 71 13.08 -9.60 0.93
N ARG A 72 12.09 -10.27 0.34
CA ARG A 72 10.67 -10.08 0.70
C ARG A 72 10.38 -10.59 2.12
N ASP A 73 10.91 -11.74 2.49
CA ASP A 73 10.83 -12.29 3.86
C ASP A 73 11.49 -11.35 4.86
N LEU A 74 12.63 -10.73 4.52
CA LEU A 74 13.29 -9.73 5.37
C LEU A 74 12.40 -8.50 5.59
N ILE A 75 11.73 -7.99 4.55
CA ILE A 75 10.78 -6.88 4.67
C ILE A 75 9.63 -7.27 5.61
N GLU A 76 9.01 -8.43 5.38
CA GLU A 76 7.87 -8.88 6.17
C GLU A 76 8.25 -9.15 7.63
N ARG A 77 9.40 -9.74 7.91
CA ARG A 77 9.88 -9.94 9.29
C ARG A 77 10.12 -8.62 10.01
N LEU A 78 10.72 -7.64 9.35
CA LEU A 78 11.02 -6.33 9.95
C LEU A 78 9.79 -5.45 10.14
N LEU A 79 8.80 -5.53 9.24
CA LEU A 79 7.55 -4.75 9.33
C LEU A 79 6.43 -5.47 10.08
N GLY A 80 6.42 -6.81 10.08
CA GLY A 80 5.31 -7.65 10.50
C GLY A 80 4.24 -7.84 9.43
N TYR A 81 4.39 -7.22 8.26
CA TYR A 81 3.50 -7.31 7.10
C TYR A 81 4.27 -7.01 5.80
N PHE A 82 3.71 -7.42 4.66
CA PHE A 82 4.27 -7.10 3.35
C PHE A 82 3.51 -5.94 2.67
N PRO A 83 4.16 -4.80 2.39
CA PRO A 83 3.52 -3.68 1.69
C PRO A 83 3.21 -4.01 0.22
N HIS A 84 2.37 -3.18 -0.42
CA HIS A 84 2.00 -3.39 -1.83
C HIS A 84 3.22 -3.24 -2.78
N ASP A 85 3.26 -3.99 -3.88
CA ASP A 85 4.39 -4.01 -4.83
C ASP A 85 4.74 -2.63 -5.41
N CYS A 86 3.75 -1.75 -5.58
CA CYS A 86 3.98 -0.37 -6.03
C CYS A 86 4.89 0.45 -5.09
N ILE A 87 5.02 0.00 -3.84
CA ILE A 87 5.92 0.58 -2.84
C ILE A 87 7.23 -0.22 -2.84
N VAL A 88 7.12 -1.55 -2.77
CA VAL A 88 8.27 -2.44 -2.49
C VAL A 88 9.27 -2.49 -3.65
N LEU A 89 8.81 -2.59 -4.90
CA LEU A 89 9.68 -2.85 -6.06
C LEU A 89 10.79 -1.81 -6.26
N LYS A 90 10.55 -0.57 -5.86
CA LYS A 90 11.54 0.51 -5.94
C LYS A 90 12.74 0.30 -5.00
N TYR A 91 12.54 -0.40 -3.89
CA TYR A 91 13.52 -0.49 -2.80
C TYR A 91 14.08 -1.91 -2.63
N GLU A 92 13.25 -2.93 -2.82
CA GLU A 92 13.60 -4.33 -2.55
C GLU A 92 14.86 -4.86 -3.27
N PRO A 93 15.18 -4.48 -4.52
CA PRO A 93 16.42 -4.93 -5.18
C PRO A 93 17.70 -4.60 -4.41
N PHE A 94 17.73 -3.50 -3.66
CA PHE A 94 18.89 -3.17 -2.81
C PHE A 94 19.04 -4.14 -1.64
N LEU A 95 17.93 -4.64 -1.06
CA LEU A 95 17.99 -5.62 0.01
C LEU A 95 18.59 -6.94 -0.47
N ARG A 96 18.34 -7.33 -1.72
CA ARG A 96 18.99 -8.50 -2.33
C ARG A 96 20.52 -8.39 -2.33
N VAL A 97 21.03 -7.20 -2.68
CA VAL A 97 22.47 -6.91 -2.64
C VAL A 97 23.01 -6.94 -1.22
N LEU A 98 22.28 -6.37 -0.23
CA LEU A 98 22.68 -6.44 1.17
C LEU A 98 22.79 -7.88 1.68
N ILE A 99 21.81 -8.73 1.35
CA ILE A 99 21.79 -10.13 1.75
C ILE A 99 22.97 -10.88 1.12
N GLN A 100 23.20 -10.70 -0.19
CA GLN A 100 24.35 -11.31 -0.87
C GLN A 100 25.68 -10.90 -0.21
N ASN A 101 25.88 -9.61 0.07
CA ASN A 101 27.10 -9.12 0.70
C ASN A 101 27.31 -9.69 2.11
N HIS A 102 26.22 -9.86 2.88
CA HIS A 102 26.25 -10.49 4.18
C HIS A 102 26.62 -11.98 4.09
N GLU A 103 25.96 -12.73 3.19
CA GLU A 103 26.22 -14.16 2.99
C GLU A 103 27.64 -14.45 2.48
N GLN A 104 28.24 -13.51 1.74
CA GLN A 104 29.63 -13.59 1.28
C GLN A 104 30.65 -13.11 2.33
N GLY A 105 30.21 -12.71 3.52
CA GLY A 105 31.07 -12.22 4.60
C GLY A 105 31.67 -10.83 4.34
N MET A 106 31.17 -10.08 3.34
CA MET A 106 31.60 -8.71 3.05
C MET A 106 30.95 -7.69 4.00
N LEU A 107 29.87 -8.08 4.67
CA LEU A 107 29.13 -7.25 5.61
C LEU A 107 28.99 -8.00 6.95
N SER A 108 29.31 -7.33 8.07
CA SER A 108 29.10 -7.92 9.40
C SER A 108 27.61 -7.99 9.76
N ASP A 109 27.24 -8.87 10.70
CA ASP A 109 25.86 -9.01 11.17
C ASP A 109 25.26 -7.68 11.67
N GLU A 110 26.05 -6.90 12.41
CA GLU A 110 25.64 -5.60 12.94
C GLU A 110 25.40 -4.59 11.80
N ALA A 111 26.32 -4.53 10.83
CA ALA A 111 26.21 -3.61 9.70
C ALA A 111 25.06 -4.01 8.77
N PHE A 112 24.84 -5.31 8.56
CA PHE A 112 23.69 -5.84 7.83
C PHE A 112 22.38 -5.47 8.52
N THR A 113 22.29 -5.70 9.82
CA THR A 113 21.08 -5.40 10.60
C THR A 113 20.71 -3.93 10.52
N LYS A 114 21.69 -3.06 10.71
CA LYS A 114 21.48 -1.62 10.65
C LYS A 114 21.04 -1.16 9.25
N GLN A 115 21.74 -1.58 8.20
CA GLN A 115 21.43 -1.16 6.82
C GLN A 115 20.09 -1.73 6.34
N ALA A 116 19.76 -2.96 6.71
CA ALA A 116 18.47 -3.56 6.41
C ALA A 116 17.33 -2.78 7.08
N GLU A 117 17.46 -2.45 8.37
CA GLU A 117 16.45 -1.67 9.09
C GLU A 117 16.28 -0.27 8.50
N GLU A 118 17.39 0.44 8.22
CA GLU A 118 17.37 1.76 7.59
C GLU A 118 16.66 1.73 6.22
N HIS A 119 16.90 0.68 5.43
CA HIS A 119 16.30 0.56 4.11
C HIS A 119 14.82 0.15 4.17
N VAL A 120 14.44 -0.74 5.08
CA VAL A 120 13.02 -1.08 5.30
C VAL A 120 12.24 0.11 5.87
N LYS A 121 12.87 1.01 6.64
CA LYS A 121 12.25 2.29 7.01
C LYS A 121 11.91 3.15 5.80
N LEU A 122 12.70 3.12 4.72
CA LEU A 122 12.35 3.84 3.48
C LEU A 122 11.06 3.30 2.85
N ILE A 123 10.88 1.98 2.86
CA ILE A 123 9.66 1.31 2.39
C ILE A 123 8.46 1.75 3.24
N ARG A 124 8.57 1.65 4.57
CA ARG A 124 7.53 2.10 5.51
C ARG A 124 7.20 3.57 5.31
N ASN A 125 8.21 4.45 5.24
CA ASN A 125 8.02 5.90 5.11
C ASN A 125 7.32 6.25 3.79
N PHE A 126 7.64 5.53 2.71
CA PHE A 126 6.96 5.72 1.43
C PHE A 126 5.47 5.34 1.54
N GLU A 127 5.14 4.21 2.20
CA GLU A 127 3.75 3.82 2.47
C GLU A 127 3.00 4.87 3.30
N MET A 128 3.68 5.51 4.26
CA MET A 128 3.08 6.51 5.13
C MET A 128 2.86 7.88 4.46
N THR A 129 3.29 8.09 3.22
CA THR A 129 3.24 9.41 2.55
C THR A 129 1.85 10.06 2.60
N GLU A 130 0.78 9.29 2.38
CA GLU A 130 -0.60 9.79 2.42
C GLU A 130 -1.09 10.11 3.84
N ASN A 131 -0.45 9.52 4.85
CA ASN A 131 -0.76 9.68 6.26
C ASN A 131 0.23 10.59 6.99
N ALA A 132 1.17 11.21 6.25
CA ALA A 132 2.18 12.12 6.78
C ALA A 132 1.67 13.57 6.96
N CYS A 133 0.35 13.78 6.95
CA CYS A 133 -0.28 15.07 7.21
C CYS A 133 -0.54 15.31 8.70
N LEU A 134 -0.34 16.55 9.16
CA LEU A 134 -0.61 16.98 10.54
C LEU A 134 -2.09 16.91 10.90
N THR A 135 -2.97 17.08 9.93
CA THR A 135 -4.42 17.00 10.14
C THR A 135 -5.06 16.39 8.92
N TYR A 136 -5.92 15.39 9.15
CA TYR A 136 -6.73 14.81 8.09
C TYR A 136 -7.83 15.79 7.65
N LYS A 137 -8.25 15.64 6.39
CA LYS A 137 -9.38 16.41 5.87
C LYS A 137 -10.67 16.03 6.63
N PRO A 138 -11.61 16.97 6.85
CA PRO A 138 -12.82 16.72 7.63
C PRO A 138 -13.63 15.49 7.19
N TYR A 139 -13.68 15.20 5.88
CA TYR A 139 -14.41 14.05 5.37
C TYR A 139 -13.90 12.71 5.92
N VAL A 140 -12.62 12.60 6.33
CA VAL A 140 -12.07 11.37 6.92
C VAL A 140 -12.75 11.08 8.26
N TYR A 141 -13.00 12.11 9.06
CA TYR A 141 -13.72 11.96 10.33
C TYR A 141 -15.22 11.73 10.14
N GLU A 142 -15.82 12.29 9.09
CA GLU A 142 -17.22 11.97 8.74
C GLU A 142 -17.36 10.52 8.24
N GLN A 143 -16.40 10.04 7.45
CA GLN A 143 -16.31 8.63 7.07
C GLN A 143 -16.14 7.75 8.30
N TYR A 144 -15.28 8.12 9.25
CA TYR A 144 -15.10 7.38 10.50
C TYR A 144 -16.42 7.17 11.29
N LYS A 145 -17.31 8.18 11.31
CA LYS A 145 -18.59 8.09 12.03
C LYS A 145 -19.62 7.20 11.33
N THR A 146 -19.55 7.11 10.01
CA THR A 146 -20.64 6.55 9.18
C THR A 146 -20.28 5.20 8.55
N TYR A 147 -19.02 5.01 8.15
CA TYR A 147 -18.56 3.83 7.41
C TYR A 147 -18.35 2.64 8.35
N LEU A 148 -19.12 1.57 8.11
CA LEU A 148 -19.03 0.29 8.82
C LEU A 148 -18.97 0.45 10.35
N ASN A 149 -19.75 1.39 10.88
CA ASN A 149 -19.69 1.82 12.28
C ASN A 149 -19.97 0.70 13.31
N HIS A 150 -20.69 -0.35 12.91
CA HIS A 150 -20.96 -1.51 13.76
C HIS A 150 -19.71 -2.29 14.18
N TYR A 151 -18.58 -2.15 13.45
CA TYR A 151 -17.29 -2.74 13.83
C TYR A 151 -16.44 -1.83 14.73
N GLU A 152 -16.88 -0.61 15.08
CA GLU A 152 -16.07 0.36 15.83
C GLU A 152 -15.56 -0.22 17.16
N ALA A 153 -16.45 -0.83 17.94
CA ALA A 153 -16.11 -1.37 19.25
C ALA A 153 -15.10 -2.51 19.16
N ASP A 154 -15.26 -3.41 18.17
CA ASP A 154 -14.39 -4.56 17.97
C ASP A 154 -12.98 -4.14 17.52
N VAL A 155 -12.90 -3.18 16.60
CA VAL A 155 -11.63 -2.59 16.15
C VAL A 155 -10.91 -1.91 17.31
N LYS A 156 -11.61 -1.08 18.10
CA LYS A 156 -11.02 -0.42 19.27
C LYS A 156 -10.50 -1.43 20.29
N ALA A 157 -11.32 -2.42 20.64
CA ALA A 157 -10.94 -3.47 21.59
C ALA A 157 -9.69 -4.23 21.10
N ARG A 158 -9.63 -4.57 19.81
CA ARG A 158 -8.49 -5.25 19.21
C ARG A 158 -7.22 -4.39 19.27
N LEU A 159 -7.30 -3.13 18.84
CA LEU A 159 -6.14 -2.23 18.87
C LEU A 159 -5.64 -1.98 20.30
N ILE A 160 -6.54 -1.73 21.26
CA ILE A 160 -6.18 -1.58 22.68
C ILE A 160 -5.48 -2.84 23.20
N SER A 161 -5.95 -4.03 22.80
CA SER A 161 -5.35 -5.30 23.24
C SER A 161 -3.88 -5.45 22.83
N PHE A 162 -3.48 -4.92 21.67
CA PHE A 162 -2.10 -4.99 21.18
C PHE A 162 -1.26 -3.77 21.56
N LEU A 163 -1.83 -2.56 21.50
CA LEU A 163 -1.14 -1.32 21.87
C LEU A 163 -0.96 -1.15 23.38
N LYS A 164 -1.84 -1.77 24.18
CA LYS A 164 -1.93 -1.64 25.66
C LYS A 164 -2.39 -0.27 26.17
N TYR A 165 -2.87 0.59 25.27
CA TYR A 165 -3.52 1.86 25.57
C TYR A 165 -4.51 2.20 24.46
N GLU A 166 -5.38 3.17 24.71
CA GLU A 166 -6.28 3.72 23.69
C GLU A 166 -5.57 4.85 22.93
N PRO A 167 -5.29 4.71 21.63
CA PRO A 167 -4.68 5.77 20.85
C PRO A 167 -5.65 6.93 20.66
N LYS A 168 -5.13 8.17 20.56
CA LYS A 168 -5.95 9.31 20.16
C LYS A 168 -6.50 9.10 18.75
N LEU A 169 -7.75 9.52 18.53
CA LEU A 169 -8.41 9.35 17.23
C LEU A 169 -7.61 9.96 16.06
N GLU A 170 -6.95 11.09 16.27
CA GLU A 170 -6.10 11.73 15.25
C GLU A 170 -4.90 10.87 14.82
N HIS A 171 -4.48 9.90 15.65
CA HIS A 171 -3.44 8.92 15.35
C HIS A 171 -4.02 7.69 14.64
N SER A 172 -5.24 7.27 14.99
CA SER A 172 -5.80 5.96 14.61
C SER A 172 -6.88 5.99 13.53
N VAL A 173 -7.51 7.13 13.24
CA VAL A 173 -8.74 7.22 12.43
C VAL A 173 -8.68 6.45 11.10
N VAL A 174 -7.62 6.60 10.31
CA VAL A 174 -7.48 5.89 9.02
C VAL A 174 -7.22 4.39 9.21
N GLY A 175 -6.40 4.03 10.20
CA GLY A 175 -6.13 2.63 10.53
C GLY A 175 -7.38 1.90 11.04
N GLU A 176 -8.21 2.58 11.82
CA GLU A 176 -9.49 2.05 12.28
C GLU A 176 -10.48 1.87 11.13
N ILE A 177 -10.63 2.86 10.24
CA ILE A 177 -11.50 2.74 9.05
C ILE A 177 -11.09 1.53 8.21
N TRP A 178 -9.79 1.38 7.94
CA TRP A 178 -9.27 0.26 7.17
C TRP A 178 -9.48 -1.08 7.85
N MET A 179 -9.30 -1.17 9.18
CA MET A 179 -9.53 -2.42 9.90
C MET A 179 -11.02 -2.83 9.89
N ARG A 180 -11.95 -1.87 9.90
CA ARG A 180 -13.39 -2.16 9.71
C ARG A 180 -13.67 -2.72 8.32
N GLU A 181 -13.03 -2.17 7.29
CA GLU A 181 -13.11 -2.71 5.93
C GLU A 181 -12.62 -4.16 5.89
N VAL A 182 -11.47 -4.46 6.48
CA VAL A 182 -10.95 -5.84 6.58
C VAL A 182 -11.93 -6.75 7.33
N MET A 183 -12.48 -6.32 8.46
CA MET A 183 -13.46 -7.11 9.24
C MET A 183 -14.78 -7.34 8.51
N SER A 184 -15.13 -6.47 7.55
CA SER A 184 -16.33 -6.63 6.73
C SER A 184 -16.16 -7.62 5.57
N GLN A 185 -14.93 -8.06 5.30
CA GLN A 185 -14.68 -9.05 4.25
C GLN A 185 -15.07 -10.44 4.74
N ASP A 186 -16.01 -11.09 4.04
CA ASP A 186 -16.46 -12.46 4.35
C ASP A 186 -15.37 -13.53 4.21
N THR A 187 -14.23 -13.18 3.62
CA THR A 187 -13.14 -14.10 3.28
C THR A 187 -12.14 -14.30 4.41
N PHE A 188 -12.13 -13.43 5.43
CA PHE A 188 -11.07 -13.42 6.44
C PHE A 188 -11.59 -13.02 7.81
N GLN A 189 -11.50 -13.93 8.77
CA GLN A 189 -11.77 -13.63 10.17
C GLN A 189 -10.44 -13.38 10.90
N LEU A 190 -10.35 -12.21 11.55
CA LEU A 190 -9.18 -11.86 12.34
C LEU A 190 -9.06 -12.78 13.57
N PRO A 191 -7.97 -13.55 13.69
CA PRO A 191 -7.75 -14.43 14.83
C PRO A 191 -7.42 -13.64 16.10
N SER A 192 -7.41 -14.28 17.26
CA SER A 192 -7.13 -13.62 18.54
C SER A 192 -5.67 -13.18 18.73
N TYR A 193 -4.74 -13.71 17.93
CA TYR A 193 -3.34 -13.31 17.92
C TYR A 193 -3.08 -12.18 16.92
N ILE A 194 -1.92 -11.54 17.04
CA ILE A 194 -1.52 -10.42 16.17
C ILE A 194 -1.23 -10.91 14.74
N THR A 195 -1.75 -10.19 13.76
CA THR A 195 -1.63 -10.53 12.33
C THR A 195 -0.95 -9.41 11.53
N PRO A 196 -0.56 -9.65 10.27
CA PRO A 196 -0.03 -8.59 9.40
C PRO A 196 -0.95 -7.36 9.28
N VAL A 197 -2.27 -7.56 9.34
CA VAL A 197 -3.25 -6.46 9.37
C VAL A 197 -3.03 -5.57 10.59
N ASP A 198 -2.81 -6.18 11.75
CA ASP A 198 -2.56 -5.45 12.99
C ASP A 198 -1.23 -4.71 12.96
N PHE A 199 -0.15 -5.34 12.49
CA PHE A 199 1.16 -4.68 12.36
C PHE A 199 1.09 -3.45 11.45
N LYS A 200 0.35 -3.54 10.35
CA LYS A 200 0.16 -2.40 9.45
C LYS A 200 -0.53 -1.22 10.16
N VAL A 201 -1.62 -1.49 10.88
CA VAL A 201 -2.36 -0.43 11.60
C VAL A 201 -1.56 0.12 12.77
N ILE A 202 -0.88 -0.74 13.54
CA ILE A 202 0.01 -0.33 14.64
C ILE A 202 1.14 0.55 14.10
N THR A 203 1.75 0.18 12.98
CA THR A 203 2.80 0.97 12.32
C THR A 203 2.29 2.36 11.94
N LEU A 204 1.09 2.45 11.36
CA LEU A 204 0.46 3.73 11.02
C LEU A 204 0.20 4.58 12.27
N ILE A 205 -0.37 4.00 13.32
CA ILE A 205 -0.67 4.71 14.57
C ILE A 205 0.60 5.25 15.20
N LYS A 206 1.62 4.40 15.34
CA LYS A 206 2.91 4.74 15.95
C LYS A 206 3.68 5.78 15.13
N TYR A 207 3.63 5.67 13.80
CA TYR A 207 4.20 6.69 12.92
C TYR A 207 3.50 8.03 13.11
N ARG A 208 2.17 8.05 13.19
CA ARG A 208 1.40 9.28 13.40
C ARG A 208 1.60 9.88 14.78
N GLU A 209 1.70 9.07 15.83
CA GLU A 209 2.09 9.52 17.18
C GLU A 209 3.41 10.30 17.11
N ALA A 210 4.45 9.69 16.55
CA ALA A 210 5.75 10.33 16.42
C ALA A 210 5.69 11.60 15.55
N LEU A 211 4.91 11.58 14.46
CA LEU A 211 4.74 12.72 13.57
C LEU A 211 4.09 13.92 14.27
N LEU A 212 3.00 13.70 15.00
CA LEU A 212 2.26 14.79 15.64
C LEU A 212 2.95 15.31 16.89
N GLU A 213 3.68 14.46 17.61
CA GLU A 213 4.37 14.84 18.85
C GLU A 213 5.76 15.44 18.60
N TYR A 214 6.50 14.91 17.63
CA TYR A 214 7.93 15.22 17.45
C TYR A 214 8.31 15.65 16.04
N GLY A 215 7.40 15.55 15.08
CA GLY A 215 7.63 15.94 13.69
C GLY A 215 8.12 14.80 12.80
N LYS A 216 8.20 15.11 11.49
CA LYS A 216 8.39 14.12 10.43
C LYS A 216 9.72 13.37 10.50
N GLU A 217 10.81 14.05 10.85
CA GLU A 217 12.13 13.42 10.90
C GLU A 217 12.19 12.32 11.96
N ILE A 218 11.58 12.55 13.13
CA ILE A 218 11.47 11.56 14.20
C ILE A 218 10.53 10.43 13.81
N ALA A 219 9.41 10.74 13.16
CA ALA A 219 8.50 9.72 12.63
C ALA A 219 9.19 8.81 11.60
N ASP A 220 9.97 9.38 10.68
CA ASP A 220 10.70 8.66 9.64
C ASP A 220 11.81 7.75 10.23
N ALA A 221 12.43 8.17 11.34
CA ALA A 221 13.47 7.43 12.05
C ALA A 221 12.91 6.41 13.07
N SER A 222 11.62 6.48 13.40
CA SER A 222 10.97 5.64 14.41
C SER A 222 11.19 4.14 14.16
N PRO A 223 11.22 3.30 15.21
CA PRO A 223 11.45 1.87 15.10
C PRO A 223 10.47 1.16 14.17
N LEU A 224 10.91 0.04 13.60
CA LEU A 224 10.03 -0.92 12.96
C LEU A 224 9.41 -1.84 14.02
N TYR A 225 8.22 -2.36 13.74
CA TYR A 225 7.41 -3.08 14.73
C TYR A 225 7.21 -4.56 14.41
N GLY A 226 7.95 -5.14 13.45
CA GLY A 226 7.81 -6.53 13.06
C GLY A 226 8.29 -7.56 14.10
N PHE A 227 8.37 -8.81 13.66
CA PHE A 227 8.58 -9.97 14.51
C PHE A 227 10.02 -10.20 14.95
N GLU A 228 11.02 -9.75 14.19
CA GLU A 228 12.43 -10.12 14.41
C GLU A 228 13.41 -9.01 14.05
N SER A 229 14.64 -9.12 14.58
CA SER A 229 15.79 -8.39 14.04
C SER A 229 16.19 -8.97 12.68
N ALA A 230 16.86 -8.18 11.84
CA ALA A 230 17.17 -8.54 10.46
C ALA A 230 17.99 -9.84 10.29
N ILE A 231 18.68 -10.30 11.34
CA ILE A 231 19.54 -11.48 11.32
C ILE A 231 18.77 -12.68 10.74
N ILE A 232 19.29 -13.23 9.65
CA ILE A 232 18.82 -14.47 9.03
C ILE A 232 19.60 -15.59 9.71
N LYS A 233 18.91 -16.52 10.40
CA LYS A 233 19.51 -17.75 10.92
C LYS A 233 19.27 -18.91 9.98
#